data_AF-A0A7S1STV9-F1
#
_entry.id   AF-A0A7S1STV9-F1
#
_cell.length_a   1.000
_cell.length_b   1.000
_cell.length_c   1.000
_cell.angle_alpha   90.00
_cell.angle_beta   90.00
_cell.angle_gamma   90.00
#
_symmetry.space_group_name_H-M   'P 1'
#
loop_
_entity.id
_entity.type
_entity.pdbx_description
1 polymer ?
#
loop_
_entity_poly.entity_id
_entity_poly.type
_entity_poly.pdbx_seq_one_letter_code
_entity_poly.pdbx_strand_id
1 'polypeptide(L)'
;NNAMLALVEVIAYVVSSALVDILWIGRRGVLASSYLIGGVCLIISSLSTGLPRLIFALVAKCGAASAFALIFLYSAELFPTVVRNSCLGVCSQAARVGGITTPLVIFVGTALHSDLFAFGYMGAICTSAGLLLLTQPETLGRMMPDALEDVVSYHPPRMDDASQYASTDEEGPTEEDEGSPVLPPFQFV
;
A
#
# COMPACT_ATOMS: atom_id res chain seq x y z
N ASN A 1 -3.68 32.98 2.68
CA ASN A 1 -2.68 32.37 1.77
C ASN A 1 -2.89 30.86 1.62
N ASN A 2 -2.93 30.11 2.72
CA ASN A 2 -2.99 28.63 2.67
C ASN A 2 -4.25 28.04 2.02
N ALA A 3 -5.40 28.72 2.11
CA ALA A 3 -6.66 28.25 1.49
C ALA A 3 -6.60 28.22 -0.05
N MET A 4 -5.93 29.20 -0.68
CA MET A 4 -5.79 29.22 -2.15
C MET A 4 -4.85 28.11 -2.63
N LEU A 5 -3.78 27.82 -1.88
CA LEU A 5 -2.88 26.71 -2.17
C LEU A 5 -3.62 25.36 -2.06
N ALA A 6 -4.44 25.17 -1.03
CA ALA A 6 -5.23 23.96 -0.86
C ALA A 6 -6.24 23.75 -2.01
N LEU A 7 -6.90 24.82 -2.47
CA LEU A 7 -7.84 24.74 -3.58
C LEU A 7 -7.16 24.33 -4.89
N VAL A 8 -6.02 24.95 -5.21
CA VAL A 8 -5.21 24.59 -6.39
C VAL A 8 -4.75 23.14 -6.29
N GLU A 9 -4.41 22.68 -5.09
CA GLU A 9 -4.00 21.31 -4.84
C GLU A 9 -5.14 20.34 -5.15
N VAL A 10 -6.34 20.57 -4.60
CA VAL A 10 -7.53 19.73 -4.84
C VAL A 10 -7.90 19.66 -6.33
N ILE A 11 -7.85 20.78 -7.04
CA ILE A 11 -8.14 20.80 -8.50
C ILE A 11 -7.07 20.04 -9.27
N ALA A 12 -5.79 20.23 -8.94
CA ALA A 12 -4.70 19.51 -9.58
C ALA A 12 -4.75 18.00 -9.28
N TYR A 13 -5.19 17.61 -8.08
CA TYR A 13 -5.46 16.23 -7.70
C TYR A 13 -6.53 15.60 -8.58
N VAL A 14 -7.68 16.25 -8.72
CA VAL A 14 -8.82 15.74 -9.52
C VAL A 14 -8.45 15.63 -10.99
N VAL A 15 -7.71 16.59 -11.54
CA VAL A 15 -7.24 16.56 -12.93
C VAL A 15 -6.21 15.46 -13.13
N SER A 16 -5.27 15.29 -12.19
CA SER A 16 -4.25 14.23 -12.26
C SER A 16 -4.88 12.84 -12.13
N SER A 17 -5.83 12.66 -11.21
CA SER A 17 -6.55 11.39 -11.08
C SER A 17 -7.46 11.09 -12.28
N ALA A 18 -8.10 12.10 -12.87
CA ALA A 18 -8.89 11.91 -14.08
C ALA A 18 -8.02 11.54 -15.30
N LEU A 19 -6.83 12.14 -15.42
CA LEU A 19 -5.82 11.75 -16.43
C LEU A 19 -5.37 10.30 -16.27
N VAL A 20 -5.24 9.86 -15.02
CA VAL A 20 -4.90 8.49 -14.65
C VAL A 20 -5.97 7.48 -15.04
N ASP A 21 -7.25 7.81 -14.78
CA ASP A 21 -8.38 6.97 -15.16
C ASP A 21 -8.54 6.87 -16.69
N ILE A 22 -8.19 7.94 -17.42
CA ILE A 22 -8.21 7.96 -18.89
C ILE A 22 -7.10 7.10 -19.51
N LEU A 23 -5.94 6.98 -18.85
CA LEU A 23 -4.75 6.38 -19.46
C LEU A 23 -4.73 4.84 -19.48
N TRP A 24 -5.69 4.14 -18.88
CA TRP A 24 -5.83 2.65 -18.92
C TRP A 24 -4.55 1.86 -18.55
N ILE A 25 -3.57 2.48 -17.91
CA ILE A 25 -2.21 1.93 -17.69
C ILE A 25 -2.09 1.06 -16.41
N GLY A 26 -3.20 0.81 -15.72
CA GLY A 26 -3.19 0.09 -14.45
C GLY A 26 -2.62 0.94 -13.30
N ARG A 27 -3.14 0.72 -12.09
CA ARG A 27 -2.89 1.59 -10.92
C ARG A 27 -1.41 1.66 -10.51
N ARG A 28 -0.65 0.60 -10.79
CA ARG A 28 0.80 0.51 -10.49
C ARG A 28 1.67 1.29 -11.45
N GLY A 29 1.43 1.14 -12.75
CA GLY A 29 2.17 1.89 -13.77
C GLY A 29 1.98 3.39 -13.58
N VAL A 30 0.78 3.80 -13.15
CA VAL A 30 0.48 5.17 -12.78
C VAL A 30 1.25 5.61 -11.52
N LEU A 31 1.23 4.82 -10.45
CA LEU A 31 1.98 5.10 -9.22
C LEU A 31 3.48 5.24 -9.51
N ALA A 32 4.08 4.30 -10.23
CA ALA A 32 5.49 4.36 -10.58
C ALA A 32 5.81 5.56 -11.50
N SER A 33 5.01 5.78 -12.54
CA SER A 33 5.23 6.90 -13.46
C SER A 33 5.07 8.26 -12.79
N SER A 34 4.09 8.44 -11.90
CA SER A 34 3.92 9.69 -11.14
C SER A 34 5.12 10.00 -10.23
N TYR A 35 5.68 9.00 -9.52
CA TYR A 35 6.90 9.16 -8.74
C TYR A 35 8.12 9.45 -9.63
N LEU A 36 8.28 8.75 -10.76
CA LEU A 36 9.39 8.97 -11.68
C LEU A 36 9.33 10.36 -12.33
N ILE A 37 8.18 10.74 -12.89
CA ILE A 37 7.97 12.05 -13.52
C ILE A 37 8.15 13.17 -12.48
N GLY A 38 7.58 13.00 -11.28
CA GLY A 38 7.74 13.97 -10.20
C GLY A 38 9.19 14.10 -9.72
N GLY A 39 9.90 12.98 -9.55
CA GLY A 39 11.31 12.95 -9.16
C GLY A 39 12.22 13.60 -10.19
N VAL A 40 12.04 13.28 -11.48
CA VAL A 40 12.78 13.90 -12.59
C VAL A 40 12.48 15.41 -12.67
N CYS A 41 11.22 15.82 -12.50
CA CYS A 41 10.86 17.24 -12.46
C CYS A 41 11.53 17.98 -11.31
N LEU A 42 11.68 17.37 -10.12
CA LEU A 42 12.43 17.99 -9.01
C LEU A 42 13.93 18.14 -9.32
N ILE A 43 14.52 17.14 -9.98
CA ILE A 43 15.92 17.22 -10.41
C ILE A 43 16.09 18.33 -11.46
N ILE A 44 15.18 18.46 -12.42
CA ILE A 44 15.22 19.55 -13.41
C ILE A 44 14.96 20.92 -12.74
N SER A 45 14.03 20.97 -11.79
CA SER A 45 13.71 22.17 -11.01
C SER A 45 14.92 22.66 -10.20
N SER A 46 15.73 21.73 -9.69
CA SER A 46 17.00 22.01 -9.04
C SER A 46 17.93 22.83 -9.94
N LEU A 47 18.16 22.38 -11.18
CA LEU A 47 19.04 23.06 -12.15
C LEU A 47 18.46 24.35 -12.74
N SER A 48 17.16 24.58 -12.57
CA SER A 48 16.45 25.71 -13.16
C SER A 48 16.29 26.88 -12.18
N THR A 49 16.16 28.11 -12.71
CA THR A 49 15.92 29.33 -11.93
C THR A 49 14.73 30.10 -12.49
N GLY A 50 13.96 30.76 -11.63
CA GLY A 50 12.81 31.60 -12.03
C GLY A 50 11.52 30.82 -12.26
N LEU A 51 10.70 31.27 -13.22
CA LEU A 51 9.41 30.64 -13.57
C LEU A 51 9.48 29.13 -13.89
N PRO A 52 10.44 28.63 -14.70
CA PRO A 52 10.50 27.19 -15.01
C PRO A 52 10.70 26.32 -13.76
N ARG A 53 11.51 26.78 -12.79
CA ARG A 53 11.67 26.07 -11.49
C ARG A 53 10.33 25.86 -10.80
N LEU A 54 9.50 26.90 -10.74
CA LEU A 54 8.19 26.85 -10.11
C LEU A 54 7.25 25.89 -10.83
N ILE A 55 7.22 25.91 -12.16
CA ILE A 55 6.40 24.99 -12.97
C ILE A 55 6.77 23.54 -12.68
N PHE A 56 8.06 23.18 -12.75
CA PHE A 56 8.50 21.81 -12.46
C PHE A 56 8.27 21.40 -11.01
N ALA A 57 8.45 22.32 -10.05
CA ALA A 57 8.16 22.06 -8.65
C ALA A 57 6.66 21.80 -8.41
N LEU A 58 5.78 22.52 -9.09
CA LEU A 58 4.33 22.30 -9.02
C LEU A 58 3.94 20.96 -9.65
N VAL A 59 4.49 20.62 -10.81
CA VAL A 59 4.25 19.30 -11.45
C VAL A 59 4.68 18.18 -10.51
N ALA A 60 5.86 18.29 -9.90
CA ALA A 60 6.33 17.31 -8.94
C ALA A 60 5.45 17.22 -7.69
N LYS A 61 5.00 18.37 -7.15
CA LYS A 61 4.08 18.41 -6.02
C LYS A 61 2.78 17.68 -6.37
N CYS A 62 2.19 17.95 -7.53
CA CYS A 62 0.98 17.26 -8.00
C CYS A 62 1.19 15.75 -8.19
N GLY A 63 2.34 15.35 -8.72
CA GLY A 63 2.72 13.93 -8.86
C GLY A 63 2.80 13.21 -7.52
N ALA A 64 3.59 13.73 -6.57
CA ALA A 64 3.74 13.14 -5.24
C ALA A 64 2.42 13.07 -4.47
N ALA A 65 1.63 14.13 -4.59
CA ALA A 65 0.29 14.26 -4.07
C ALA A 65 -0.61 13.13 -4.60
N SER A 66 -0.77 13.01 -5.92
CA SER A 66 -1.56 11.96 -6.56
C SER A 66 -1.10 10.54 -6.19
N ALA A 67 0.21 10.32 -6.11
CA ALA A 67 0.79 9.03 -5.75
C ALA A 67 0.49 8.65 -4.29
N PHE A 68 0.47 9.63 -3.38
CA PHE A 68 0.05 9.44 -1.99
C PHE A 68 -1.42 9.03 -1.90
N ALA A 69 -2.32 9.65 -2.68
CA ALA A 69 -3.72 9.25 -2.70
C ALA A 69 -3.93 7.84 -3.29
N LEU A 70 -3.26 7.55 -4.42
CA LEU A 70 -3.38 6.28 -5.12
C LEU A 70 -2.84 5.12 -4.28
N ILE A 71 -1.74 5.28 -3.54
CA ILE A 71 -1.20 4.19 -2.72
C ILE A 71 -2.15 3.82 -1.56
N PHE A 72 -2.89 4.79 -1.02
CA PHE A 72 -3.92 4.52 -0.01
C PHE A 72 -5.15 3.84 -0.59
N LEU A 73 -5.64 4.33 -1.73
CA LEU A 73 -6.78 3.74 -2.41
C LEU A 73 -6.46 2.29 -2.83
N TYR A 74 -5.27 2.09 -3.35
CA TYR A 74 -4.75 0.80 -3.73
C TYR A 74 -4.61 -0.16 -2.54
N SER A 75 -4.04 0.31 -1.43
CA SER A 75 -3.95 -0.48 -0.19
C SER A 75 -5.35 -0.81 0.37
N ALA A 76 -6.33 0.08 0.19
CA ALA A 76 -7.70 -0.15 0.62
C ALA A 76 -8.44 -1.23 -0.18
N GLU A 77 -8.09 -1.41 -1.45
CA GLU A 77 -8.68 -2.42 -2.33
C GLU A 77 -8.02 -3.80 -2.15
N LEU A 78 -6.75 -3.82 -1.74
CA LEU A 78 -5.97 -5.04 -1.48
C LEU A 78 -6.25 -5.73 -0.17
N PHE A 79 -6.36 -4.92 0.89
CA PHE A 79 -6.20 -5.40 2.24
C PHE A 79 -7.53 -5.41 2.99
N PRO A 80 -7.86 -6.49 3.73
CA PRO A 80 -9.04 -6.51 4.58
C PRO A 80 -8.96 -5.42 5.66
N THR A 81 -10.12 -4.93 6.10
CA THR A 81 -10.27 -3.75 6.98
C THR A 81 -9.44 -3.83 8.27
N VAL A 82 -9.19 -5.04 8.79
CA VAL A 82 -8.35 -5.29 9.98
C VAL A 82 -6.90 -4.84 9.85
N VAL A 83 -6.27 -5.04 8.69
CA VAL A 83 -4.85 -4.66 8.47
C VAL A 83 -4.71 -3.27 7.83
N ARG A 84 -5.78 -2.77 7.19
CA ARG A 84 -5.79 -1.45 6.56
C ARG A 84 -5.49 -0.33 7.56
N ASN A 85 -6.13 -0.31 8.73
CA ASN A 85 -5.94 0.75 9.73
C ASN A 85 -4.48 0.83 10.24
N SER A 86 -3.85 -0.33 10.46
CA SER A 86 -2.43 -0.39 10.85
C SER A 86 -1.51 0.16 9.77
N CYS A 87 -1.77 -0.20 8.51
CA CYS A 87 -0.99 0.30 7.37
C CYS A 87 -1.11 1.82 7.22
N LEU A 88 -2.34 2.36 7.31
CA LEU A 88 -2.59 3.81 7.30
C LEU A 88 -1.84 4.53 8.43
N GLY A 89 -1.79 3.92 9.63
CA GLY A 89 -1.04 4.45 10.77
C GLY A 89 0.46 4.57 10.49
N VAL A 90 1.07 3.52 9.92
CA VAL A 90 2.50 3.51 9.55
C VAL A 90 2.79 4.54 8.46
N CYS A 91 1.97 4.60 7.41
CA CYS A 91 2.12 5.60 6.36
C CYS A 91 2.00 7.04 6.91
N SER A 92 1.08 7.28 7.85
CA SER A 92 0.94 8.59 8.49
C SER A 92 2.18 8.96 9.30
N GLN A 93 2.77 8.01 10.04
CA GLN A 93 4.01 8.24 10.78
C GLN A 93 5.17 8.53 9.82
N ALA A 94 5.31 7.78 8.73
CA ALA A 94 6.32 8.03 7.70
C ALA A 94 6.17 9.43 7.07
N ALA A 95 4.93 9.85 6.77
CA ALA A 95 4.66 11.19 6.25
C ALA A 95 5.06 12.30 7.25
N ARG A 96 4.82 12.09 8.55
CA ARG A 96 5.26 13.02 9.60
C ARG A 96 6.78 13.11 9.69
N VAL A 97 7.48 11.97 9.62
CA VAL A 97 8.95 11.94 9.57
C VAL A 97 9.46 12.72 8.36
N GLY A 98 8.87 12.52 7.17
CA GLY A 98 9.20 13.31 5.98
C GLY A 98 8.99 14.82 6.16
N GLY A 99 7.89 15.21 6.83
CA GLY A 99 7.61 16.59 7.18
C GLY A 99 8.64 17.21 8.13
N ILE A 100 9.19 16.44 9.06
CA ILE A 100 10.26 16.88 9.98
C ILE A 100 11.61 16.95 9.26
N THR A 101 11.91 16.01 8.37
CA THR A 101 13.15 15.97 7.60
C THR A 101 13.24 17.09 6.57
N THR A 102 12.11 17.52 6.01
CA THR A 102 12.06 18.57 4.96
C THR A 102 12.75 19.88 5.37
N PRO A 103 12.40 20.55 6.48
CA PRO A 103 13.08 21.79 6.89
C PRO A 103 14.56 21.58 7.22
N LEU A 104 14.96 20.40 7.71
CA LEU A 104 16.38 20.09 7.98
C LEU A 104 17.19 20.06 6.67
N VAL A 105 16.65 19.41 5.64
CA VAL A 105 17.29 19.35 4.32
C VAL A 105 17.40 20.75 3.69
N ILE A 106 16.36 21.57 3.81
CA ILE A 106 16.38 22.96 3.31
C ILE A 106 17.44 23.77 4.07
N PHE A 107 17.51 23.65 5.40
CA PHE A 107 18.50 24.34 6.21
C PHE A 107 19.93 23.98 5.79
N VAL A 108 20.23 22.69 5.61
CA VAL A 108 21.54 22.24 5.12
C VAL A 108 21.83 22.78 3.72
N GLY A 109 20.83 22.79 2.83
CA GLY A 109 20.97 23.36 1.48
C GLY A 109 21.32 24.85 1.51
N THR A 110 20.69 25.62 2.39
CA THR A 110 21.00 27.05 2.57
C THR A 110 22.40 27.28 3.16
N ALA A 111 22.83 26.44 4.11
CA ALA A 111 24.16 26.52 4.71
C ALA A 111 25.27 26.24 3.67
N LEU A 112 25.04 25.29 2.76
CA LEU A 112 25.93 24.94 1.67
C LEU A 112 25.84 25.88 0.45
N HIS A 113 25.00 26.93 0.51
CA HIS A 113 24.70 27.84 -0.62
C HIS A 113 24.32 27.08 -1.90
N SER A 114 23.67 25.93 -1.75
CA SER A 114 23.33 25.03 -2.84
C SER A 114 21.87 24.65 -2.72
N ASP A 115 21.01 25.45 -3.35
CA ASP A 115 19.61 25.10 -3.61
C ASP A 115 19.48 23.77 -4.35
N LEU A 116 20.54 23.38 -5.07
CA LEU A 116 20.59 22.12 -5.78
C LEU A 116 20.46 20.93 -4.83
N PHE A 117 20.97 21.08 -3.62
CA PHE A 117 21.00 20.02 -2.62
C PHE A 117 19.60 19.63 -2.17
N ALA A 118 18.74 20.59 -1.83
CA ALA A 118 17.41 20.28 -1.29
C ALA A 118 16.48 19.67 -2.35
N PHE A 119 16.37 20.32 -3.52
CA PHE A 119 15.51 19.82 -4.60
C PHE A 119 16.07 18.53 -5.23
N GLY A 120 17.39 18.44 -5.39
CA GLY A 120 18.06 17.25 -5.91
C GLY A 120 17.91 16.05 -4.98
N TYR A 121 18.08 16.23 -3.67
CA TYR A 121 17.90 15.18 -2.66
C TYR A 121 16.48 14.64 -2.64
N MET A 122 15.48 15.52 -2.59
CA MET A 122 14.07 15.12 -2.64
C MET A 122 13.70 14.45 -3.96
N GLY A 123 14.23 14.95 -5.09
CA GLY A 123 14.06 14.34 -6.40
C GLY A 123 14.68 12.95 -6.51
N ALA A 124 15.86 12.74 -5.92
CA ALA A 124 16.53 11.44 -5.88
C ALA A 124 15.74 10.41 -5.08
N ILE A 125 15.25 10.79 -3.88
CA ILE A 125 14.39 9.92 -3.06
C ILE A 125 13.12 9.56 -3.83
N CYS A 126 12.45 10.55 -4.42
CA CYS A 126 11.22 10.35 -5.18
C CYS A 126 11.42 9.41 -6.38
N THR A 127 12.51 9.59 -7.13
CA THR A 127 12.87 8.74 -8.27
C THR A 127 13.20 7.32 -7.80
N SER A 128 13.95 7.18 -6.71
CA SER A 128 14.27 5.86 -6.14
C SER A 128 13.02 5.12 -5.68
N ALA A 129 12.04 5.81 -5.10
CA ALA A 129 10.75 5.22 -4.73
C ALA A 129 9.97 4.75 -5.98
N GLY A 130 9.96 5.55 -7.06
CA GLY A 130 9.36 5.15 -8.33
C GLY A 130 10.04 3.93 -8.96
N LEU A 131 11.38 3.84 -8.89
CA LEU A 131 12.13 2.66 -9.35
C LEU A 131 11.85 1.44 -8.48
N LEU A 132 11.81 1.61 -7.15
CA LEU A 132 11.47 0.52 -6.23
C LEU A 132 10.07 -0.03 -6.50
N LEU A 133 9.11 0.84 -6.82
CA LEU A 133 7.76 0.43 -7.25
C LEU A 133 7.77 -0.40 -8.54
N LEU A 134 8.70 -0.14 -9.47
CA LEU A 134 8.88 -0.99 -10.65
C LEU A 134 9.56 -2.32 -10.32
N THR A 135 10.45 -2.35 -9.32
CA THR A 135 11.10 -3.59 -8.87
C THR A 135 10.20 -4.49 -8.04
N GLN A 136 9.14 -3.93 -7.44
CA GLN A 136 8.16 -4.75 -6.76
C GLN A 136 7.40 -5.56 -7.82
N PRO A 137 7.50 -6.90 -7.81
CA PRO A 137 6.65 -7.72 -8.65
C PRO A 137 5.20 -7.37 -8.35
N GLU A 138 4.34 -7.52 -9.33
CA GLU A 138 2.90 -7.30 -9.22
C GLU A 138 2.29 -8.13 -8.05
N THR A 139 2.34 -7.63 -6.81
CA THR A 139 1.77 -8.20 -5.57
C THR A 139 0.24 -8.25 -5.51
N LEU A 140 -0.48 -8.21 -6.63
CA LEU A 140 -1.94 -8.02 -6.71
C LEU A 140 -2.42 -8.86 -7.87
N GLY A 141 -3.00 -9.99 -7.53
CA GLY A 141 -3.30 -11.08 -8.44
C GLY A 141 -3.08 -12.44 -7.80
N ARG A 142 -2.30 -12.52 -6.71
CA ARG A 142 -2.54 -13.56 -5.72
C ARG A 142 -3.65 -13.05 -4.81
N MET A 143 -4.88 -13.46 -5.10
CA MET A 143 -5.92 -13.55 -4.08
C MET A 143 -5.24 -14.19 -2.87
N MET A 144 -5.35 -13.58 -1.68
CA MET A 144 -5.13 -14.40 -0.49
C MET A 144 -6.11 -15.56 -0.62
N PRO A 145 -5.65 -16.82 -0.69
CA PRO A 145 -6.52 -17.94 -0.35
C PRO A 145 -7.12 -17.61 1.00
N ASP A 146 -8.42 -17.84 1.16
CA ASP A 146 -9.22 -17.57 2.35
C ASP A 146 -8.51 -17.91 3.68
N ALA A 147 -7.62 -17.04 4.18
CA ALA A 147 -6.87 -17.25 5.42
C ALA A 147 -7.61 -16.65 6.62
N LEU A 148 -8.93 -16.56 6.53
CA LEU A 148 -9.81 -16.44 7.70
C LEU A 148 -10.63 -17.71 7.94
N GLU A 149 -10.77 -18.60 6.96
CA GLU A 149 -11.50 -19.86 7.16
C GLU A 149 -10.69 -20.90 7.94
N ASP A 150 -9.36 -20.77 8.00
CA ASP A 150 -8.51 -21.69 8.76
C ASP A 150 -8.19 -21.21 10.20
N VAL A 151 -8.61 -19.99 10.57
CA VAL A 151 -8.42 -19.47 11.95
C VAL A 151 -9.67 -19.66 12.81
N VAL A 152 -10.84 -19.86 12.20
CA VAL A 152 -12.10 -20.13 12.91
C VAL A 152 -12.33 -21.62 13.20
N SER A 153 -11.59 -22.52 12.54
CA SER A 153 -11.69 -23.98 12.77
C SER A 153 -10.80 -24.51 13.92
N TYR A 154 -10.06 -23.66 14.62
CA TYR A 154 -9.37 -24.08 15.84
C TYR A 154 -10.30 -23.90 17.05
N HIS A 155 -11.22 -24.85 17.23
CA HIS A 155 -11.83 -25.07 18.54
C HIS A 155 -10.86 -25.98 19.32
N PRO A 156 -10.07 -25.47 20.28
CA PRO A 156 -9.32 -26.37 21.16
C PRO A 156 -10.33 -27.29 21.85
N PRO A 157 -10.09 -28.62 21.91
CA PRO A 157 -10.97 -29.51 22.65
C PRO A 157 -11.09 -29.00 24.08
N ARG A 158 -12.32 -28.94 24.60
CA ARG A 158 -12.54 -28.60 26.01
C ARG A 158 -11.80 -29.65 26.84
N MET A 159 -11.06 -29.20 27.85
CA MET A 159 -10.27 -30.07 28.74
C MET A 159 -11.11 -31.13 29.49
N ASP A 160 -12.43 -31.08 29.38
CA ASP A 160 -13.34 -32.10 29.91
C ASP A 160 -13.23 -33.44 29.14
N ASP A 161 -12.90 -33.40 27.84
CA ASP A 161 -12.89 -34.58 26.96
C ASP A 161 -11.56 -35.37 26.99
N ALA A 162 -10.49 -34.78 27.54
CA ALA A 162 -9.17 -35.42 27.64
C ALA A 162 -9.11 -36.51 28.72
N SER A 163 -10.07 -36.52 29.65
CA SER A 163 -10.15 -37.52 30.72
C SER A 163 -10.84 -38.82 30.28
N GLN A 164 -11.62 -38.79 29.20
CA GLN A 164 -12.41 -39.93 28.74
C GLN A 164 -11.67 -40.84 27.75
N TYR A 165 -10.58 -40.36 27.14
CA TYR A 165 -9.79 -41.12 26.16
C TYR A 165 -8.66 -41.95 26.77
N ALA A 166 -8.30 -41.71 28.04
CA ALA A 166 -7.21 -42.44 28.70
C ALA A 166 -7.66 -43.77 29.35
N SER A 167 -8.94 -44.14 29.26
CA SER A 167 -9.52 -45.23 30.06
C SER A 167 -10.16 -46.39 29.28
N THR A 168 -10.11 -46.44 27.95
CA THR A 168 -10.93 -47.41 27.19
C THR A 168 -10.17 -48.27 26.15
N ASP A 169 -8.85 -48.40 26.25
CA ASP A 169 -8.05 -49.18 25.28
C ASP A 169 -7.60 -50.57 25.75
N GLU A 170 -8.27 -51.18 26.75
CA GLU A 170 -7.96 -52.56 27.18
C GLU A 170 -9.25 -53.39 27.34
N GLU A 171 -9.93 -53.75 26.24
CA GLU A 171 -10.56 -55.08 26.07
C GLU A 171 -11.12 -55.29 24.66
N GLY A 172 -10.83 -56.47 24.09
CA GLY A 172 -11.13 -56.88 22.72
C GLY A 172 -12.59 -57.33 22.44
N PRO A 173 -12.84 -57.94 21.27
CA PRO A 173 -14.02 -57.67 20.44
C PRO A 173 -15.15 -58.71 20.56
N THR A 174 -16.42 -58.31 20.36
CA THR A 174 -17.53 -59.22 19.97
C THR A 174 -18.69 -58.47 19.28
N GLU A 175 -18.97 -58.91 18.05
CA GLU A 175 -20.25 -59.11 17.33
C GLU A 175 -21.48 -58.16 17.45
N GLU A 176 -22.21 -58.13 16.32
CA GLU A 176 -23.64 -57.78 16.10
C GLU A 176 -23.98 -56.41 15.47
N ASP A 177 -24.08 -56.45 14.13
CA ASP A 177 -25.21 -56.04 13.25
C ASP A 177 -26.09 -54.81 13.62
N GLU A 178 -26.07 -53.76 12.78
CA GLU A 178 -27.25 -53.23 12.07
C GLU A 178 -26.97 -51.84 11.44
N GLY A 179 -27.34 -51.68 10.16
CA GLY A 179 -27.92 -50.43 9.67
C GLY A 179 -26.98 -49.32 9.18
N SER A 180 -26.50 -49.44 7.93
CA SER A 180 -26.01 -48.28 7.17
C SER A 180 -27.18 -47.45 6.61
N PRO A 181 -27.06 -46.11 6.54
CA PRO A 181 -27.74 -45.35 5.49
C PRO A 181 -26.76 -44.46 4.69
N VAL A 182 -26.47 -44.94 3.47
CA VAL A 182 -26.52 -44.25 2.17
C VAL A 182 -26.17 -42.74 2.14
N LEU A 183 -24.98 -42.43 1.60
CA LEU A 183 -24.59 -41.09 1.12
C LEU A 183 -25.32 -40.77 -0.21
N PRO A 184 -25.89 -39.56 -0.41
CA PRO A 184 -26.36 -39.14 -1.73
C PRO A 184 -25.18 -38.71 -2.64
N PRO A 185 -25.31 -38.87 -3.97
CA PRO A 185 -24.23 -38.62 -4.92
C PRO A 185 -24.06 -37.11 -5.19
N PHE A 186 -22.80 -36.68 -5.21
CA PHE A 186 -22.36 -35.40 -5.75
C PHE A 186 -22.83 -35.24 -7.21
N GLN A 187 -23.64 -34.21 -7.48
CA GLN A 187 -23.83 -33.63 -8.81
C GLN A 187 -23.93 -32.11 -8.69
N PHE A 188 -23.18 -31.40 -9.53
CA PHE A 188 -23.47 -30.15 -10.26
C PHE A 188 -22.22 -29.89 -11.11
N VAL A 189 -22.22 -30.11 -12.44
CA VAL A 189 -22.70 -29.20 -13.52
C VAL A 189 -22.18 -27.79 -13.37
#